data_AF-A0A6G0PYR8-F1
#
_entry.id   AF-A0A6G0PYR8-F1
#
_cell.length_a   1.000
_cell.length_b   1.000
_cell.length_c   1.000
_cell.angle_alpha   90.00
_cell.angle_beta   90.00
_cell.angle_gamma   90.00
#
_symmetry.space_group_name_H-M   'P 1'
#
loop_
_entity.id
_entity.type
_entity.pdbx_description
1 polymer ?
#
loop_
_entity_poly.entity_id
_entity_poly.type
_entity_poly.pdbx_seq_one_letter_code
_entity_poly.pdbx_strand_id
1 'polypeptide(L)'
;MDRSRAQRYLDSLSGKLPQDISEAIANFVPSARVAIEEIQAVRRKYACDCAMFAQTGWQCSHVLAVMVLQKEINVSRLLNALPTRKASGGQRKAKSCLAKGKDEHQFSVDVLTKRYLKQPMYPLHWQVMRDFDIRTKAGVSKRESFRGT
;
A
#
# COMPACT_ATOMS: atom_id res chain seq x y z
N MET A 1 28.02 15.97 -6.31
CA MET A 1 27.41 15.87 -4.96
C MET A 1 26.91 17.25 -4.56
N ASP A 2 25.66 17.35 -4.13
CA ASP A 2 25.08 18.61 -3.64
C ASP A 2 25.78 19.05 -2.34
N ARG A 3 26.36 20.26 -2.33
CA ARG A 3 27.04 20.84 -1.16
C ARG A 3 26.13 20.90 0.07
N SER A 4 24.84 21.12 -0.15
CA SER A 4 23.85 21.20 0.94
C SER A 4 23.69 19.86 1.67
N ARG A 5 23.88 18.75 0.95
CA ARG A 5 23.75 17.39 1.48
C ARG A 5 25.00 16.98 2.26
N ALA A 6 26.18 17.33 1.76
CA ALA A 6 27.44 17.09 2.48
C ALA A 6 27.48 17.90 3.80
N GLN A 7 27.02 19.15 3.78
CA GLN A 7 26.96 19.98 4.99
C GLN A 7 26.03 19.39 6.05
N ARG A 8 24.81 18.98 5.68
CA ARG A 8 23.87 18.34 6.61
C ARG A 8 24.43 17.08 7.27
N TYR A 9 25.17 16.27 6.51
CA TYR A 9 25.85 15.10 7.08
C TYR A 9 26.95 15.49 8.09
N LEU A 10 27.74 16.51 7.79
CA LEU A 10 28.76 17.03 8.72
C LEU A 10 28.11 17.64 9.97
N ASP A 11 26.99 18.34 9.83
CA ASP A 11 26.23 18.90 10.94
C ASP A 11 25.65 17.79 11.83
N SER A 12 25.22 16.67 11.22
CA SER A 12 24.82 15.46 11.95
C SER A 12 25.95 14.85 12.77
N LEU A 13 27.15 14.74 12.21
CA LEU A 13 28.30 14.16 12.91
C LEU A 13 28.82 15.07 14.03
N SER A 14 28.68 16.39 13.86
CA SER A 14 29.13 17.39 14.82
C SER A 14 28.07 17.79 15.85
N GLY A 15 26.90 17.16 15.83
CA GLY A 15 25.81 17.45 16.78
C GLY A 15 25.19 18.85 16.60
N LYS A 16 25.36 19.47 15.42
CA LYS A 16 24.86 20.82 15.09
C LYS A 16 23.46 20.80 14.48
N LEU A 17 22.81 19.63 14.44
CA LEU A 17 21.42 19.53 14.00
C LEU A 17 20.51 20.26 15.00
N PRO A 18 19.42 20.89 14.50
CA PRO A 18 18.34 21.36 15.35
C PRO A 18 17.89 20.30 16.37
N GLN A 19 17.65 20.75 17.60
CA GLN A 19 17.42 19.87 18.74
C GLN A 19 16.15 19.03 18.57
N ASP A 20 15.12 19.60 17.94
CA ASP A 20 13.87 18.91 17.56
C ASP A 20 14.11 17.70 16.63
N ILE A 21 15.04 17.82 15.69
CA ILE A 21 15.39 16.75 14.74
C ILE A 21 16.15 15.65 15.47
N SER A 22 17.03 16.05 16.38
CA SER A 22 17.88 15.14 17.15
C SER A 22 17.04 14.26 18.08
N GLU A 23 16.11 14.87 18.81
CA GLU A 23 15.21 14.20 19.74
C GLU A 23 14.20 13.28 19.03
N ALA A 24 13.62 13.73 17.91
CA ALA A 24 12.69 12.93 17.13
C ALA A 24 13.34 11.65 16.57
N ILE A 25 14.63 11.69 16.23
CA ILE A 25 15.34 10.53 15.70
C ILE A 25 15.84 9.62 16.83
N ALA A 26 16.28 10.18 17.96
CA ALA A 26 16.64 9.39 19.14
C ALA A 26 15.45 8.58 19.69
N ASN A 27 14.24 9.13 19.57
CA ASN A 27 13.00 8.48 19.98
C ASN A 27 12.36 7.63 18.89
N PHE A 28 12.99 7.51 17.72
CA PHE A 28 12.45 6.75 16.61
C PHE A 28 12.35 5.27 16.97
N VAL A 29 11.13 4.80 17.16
CA VAL A 29 10.84 3.37 17.40
C VAL A 29 10.07 2.84 16.19
N PRO A 30 10.70 1.98 15.37
CA PRO A 30 10.03 1.48 14.18
C PRO A 30 8.98 0.45 14.58
N SER A 31 7.75 0.96 14.70
CA SER A 31 6.53 0.22 14.95
C SER A 31 5.76 0.08 13.64
N ALA A 32 4.73 -0.76 13.63
CA ALA A 32 3.75 -0.82 12.54
C ALA A 32 3.09 0.55 12.27
N ARG A 33 3.18 1.48 13.22
CA ARG A 33 2.75 2.87 13.09
C ARG A 33 3.93 3.78 13.42
N VAL A 34 4.52 4.38 12.40
CA VAL A 34 5.53 5.44 12.54
C VAL A 34 4.80 6.77 12.43
N ALA A 35 5.06 7.70 13.35
CA ALA A 35 4.46 9.03 13.32
C ALA A 35 5.01 9.85 12.16
N ILE A 36 4.19 10.75 11.60
CA ILE A 36 4.60 11.60 10.48
C ILE A 36 5.79 12.50 10.86
N GLU A 37 5.83 12.97 12.10
CA GLU A 37 6.90 13.81 12.64
C GLU A 37 8.25 13.11 12.61
N GLU A 38 8.29 11.84 13.00
CA GLU A 38 9.48 10.98 12.94
C GLU A 38 9.97 10.81 11.50
N ILE A 39 9.04 10.56 10.56
CA ILE A 39 9.35 10.44 9.12
C ILE A 39 9.95 11.74 8.60
N GLN A 40 9.39 12.88 9.00
CA GLN A 40 9.90 14.19 8.60
C GLN A 40 11.28 14.47 9.18
N ALA A 41 11.57 14.05 10.42
CA ALA A 41 12.89 14.19 11.02
C ALA A 41 13.95 13.38 10.23
N VAL A 42 13.64 12.12 9.88
CA VAL A 42 14.51 11.28 9.05
C VAL A 42 14.75 11.91 7.68
N ARG A 43 13.71 12.48 7.05
CA ARG A 43 13.81 13.23 5.77
C ARG A 43 14.67 14.47 5.84
N ARG A 44 14.65 15.20 6.96
CA ARG A 44 15.45 16.41 7.13
C ARG A 44 16.94 16.07 7.29
N LYS A 45 17.24 14.97 7.99
CA LYS A 45 18.61 14.54 8.29
C LYS A 45 19.26 13.74 7.16
N TYR A 46 18.54 12.80 6.56
CA TYR A 46 19.05 11.89 5.57
C TYR A 46 18.48 12.17 4.18
N ALA A 47 19.34 12.04 3.18
CA ALA A 47 18.95 12.10 1.77
C ALA A 47 19.54 10.92 1.02
N CYS A 48 18.75 10.28 0.17
CA CYS A 48 19.16 9.18 -0.69
C CYS A 48 18.55 9.32 -2.09
N ASP A 49 19.31 8.99 -3.13
CA ASP A 49 18.87 9.14 -4.51
C ASP A 49 18.27 7.83 -5.07
N CYS A 50 18.05 6.84 -4.21
CA CYS A 50 17.47 5.57 -4.62
C CYS A 50 15.95 5.69 -4.83
N ALA A 51 15.42 4.84 -5.71
CA ALA A 51 13.99 4.84 -6.07
C ALA A 51 13.07 4.72 -4.84
N MET A 52 13.43 3.87 -3.88
CA MET A 52 12.64 3.68 -2.65
C MET A 52 12.56 4.95 -1.80
N PHE A 53 13.65 5.72 -1.73
CA PHE A 53 13.65 7.00 -1.04
C PHE A 53 12.87 8.06 -1.82
N ALA A 54 12.96 8.08 -3.15
CA ALA A 54 12.13 8.98 -3.97
C ALA A 54 10.62 8.74 -3.78
N GLN A 55 10.21 7.47 -3.61
CA GLN A 55 8.80 7.10 -3.41
C GLN A 55 8.29 7.32 -1.99
N THR A 56 9.08 6.92 -0.98
CA THR A 56 8.63 6.90 0.43
C THR A 56 9.20 8.04 1.26
N GLY A 57 10.24 8.71 0.77
CA GLY A 57 11.01 9.75 1.44
C GLY A 57 11.84 9.29 2.64
N TRP A 58 11.82 8.02 3.05
CA TRP A 58 12.61 7.58 4.20
C TRP A 58 12.92 6.08 4.24
N GLN A 59 12.06 5.23 3.67
CA GLN A 59 12.20 3.78 3.71
C GLN A 59 13.15 3.29 2.62
N CYS A 60 14.45 3.31 2.89
CA CYS A 60 15.43 2.63 2.05
C CYS A 60 16.56 2.00 2.87
N SER A 61 17.16 0.93 2.33
CA SER A 61 18.26 0.21 2.98
C SER A 61 19.46 1.11 3.27
N HIS A 62 19.75 2.08 2.40
CA HIS A 62 20.84 3.03 2.61
C HIS A 62 20.64 3.90 3.85
N VAL A 63 19.45 4.50 4.00
CA VAL A 63 19.14 5.35 5.16
C VAL A 63 19.12 4.51 6.44
N LEU A 64 18.51 3.32 6.41
CA LEU A 64 18.53 2.39 7.54
C LEU A 64 19.96 2.03 7.95
N ALA A 65 20.84 1.71 6.99
CA ALA A 65 22.23 1.38 7.27
C ALA A 65 22.99 2.55 7.92
N VAL A 66 22.79 3.78 7.44
CA VAL A 66 23.44 4.97 8.04
C VAL A 66 22.93 5.22 9.46
N MET A 67 21.63 5.09 9.71
CA MET A 67 21.08 5.24 11.07
C MET A 67 21.67 4.21 12.05
N VAL A 68 21.95 2.98 11.59
CA VAL A 68 22.65 1.97 12.39
C VAL A 68 24.11 2.36 12.66
N LEU A 69 24.82 2.82 11.63
CA LEU A 69 26.21 3.26 11.75
C LEU A 69 26.37 4.46 12.69
N GLN A 70 25.40 5.38 12.68
CA GLN A 70 25.33 6.52 13.60
C GLN A 70 24.81 6.15 15.00
N LYS A 71 24.50 4.87 15.24
CA LYS A 71 23.96 4.33 16.52
C LYS A 71 22.62 4.94 16.94
N GLU A 72 21.85 5.44 15.98
CA GLU A 72 20.54 6.05 16.22
C GLU A 72 19.43 5.01 16.27
N ILE A 73 19.64 3.87 15.60
CA ILE A 73 18.75 2.71 15.69
C ILE A 73 19.53 1.45 16.03
N ASN A 74 18.86 0.55 16.75
CA ASN A 74 19.36 -0.81 17.01
C ASN A 74 18.53 -1.81 16.19
N VAL A 75 19.16 -2.47 15.21
CA VAL A 75 18.48 -3.42 14.30
C VAL A 75 17.84 -4.57 15.07
N SER A 76 18.51 -5.12 16.07
CA SER A 76 17.97 -6.24 16.86
C SER A 76 16.71 -5.83 17.61
N ARG A 77 16.73 -4.64 18.24
CA ARG A 77 15.56 -4.07 18.92
C ARG A 77 14.41 -3.80 17.94
N LEU A 78 14.75 -3.33 16.75
CA LEU A 78 13.80 -3.05 15.67
C LEU A 78 13.11 -4.33 15.18
N LEU A 79 13.88 -5.38 14.91
CA LEU A 79 13.36 -6.68 14.51
C LEU A 79 12.48 -7.32 15.61
N ASN A 80 12.81 -7.09 16.88
CA ASN A 80 11.99 -7.55 18.01
C ASN A 80 10.68 -6.76 18.18
N ALA A 81 10.64 -5.49 17.76
CA ALA A 81 9.44 -4.66 17.79
C ALA A 81 8.48 -4.95 16.63
N LEU A 82 9.02 -5.46 15.51
CA LEU A 82 8.18 -5.93 14.41
C LEU A 82 7.39 -7.16 14.87
N PRO A 83 6.07 -7.23 14.57
CA PRO A 83 5.30 -8.42 14.88
C PRO A 83 5.90 -9.63 14.16
N THR A 84 6.50 -10.54 14.93
CA THR A 84 7.16 -11.78 14.46
C THR A 84 6.18 -12.76 13.81
N ARG A 85 4.89 -12.62 14.10
CA ARG A 85 3.81 -13.26 13.35
C ARG A 85 3.08 -12.22 12.53
N LYS A 86 2.96 -12.45 11.22
CA LYS A 86 1.77 -11.97 10.49
C LYS A 86 0.56 -12.35 11.35
N ALA A 87 -0.32 -11.41 11.65
CA ALA A 87 -1.59 -11.72 12.32
C ALA A 87 -2.13 -13.02 11.71
N SER A 88 -2.43 -14.02 12.54
CA SER A 88 -2.89 -15.33 12.08
C SER A 88 -4.09 -15.11 11.16
N GLY A 89 -3.87 -15.25 9.84
CA GLY A 89 -4.72 -14.62 8.83
C GLY A 89 -3.97 -14.04 7.63
N GLY A 90 -2.63 -14.09 7.62
CA GLY A 90 -1.83 -13.75 6.43
C GLY A 90 -2.43 -14.33 5.14
N GLN A 91 -2.48 -13.50 4.09
CA GLN A 91 -3.13 -13.80 2.81
C GLN A 91 -2.88 -15.26 2.42
N ARG A 92 -3.93 -16.08 2.52
CA ARG A 92 -3.89 -17.48 2.09
C ARG A 92 -3.29 -17.49 0.69
N LYS A 93 -2.32 -18.38 0.42
CA LYS A 93 -1.82 -18.56 -0.95
C LYS A 93 -3.04 -18.60 -1.87
N ALA A 94 -3.04 -17.77 -2.92
CA ALA A 94 -4.12 -17.81 -3.90
C ALA A 94 -4.24 -19.27 -4.35
N LYS A 95 -5.40 -19.89 -4.10
CA LYS A 95 -5.63 -21.26 -4.56
C LYS A 95 -5.43 -21.23 -6.08
N SER A 96 -4.62 -22.14 -6.61
CA SER A 96 -4.52 -22.32 -8.05
C SER A 96 -5.93 -22.50 -8.61
N CYS A 97 -6.20 -21.93 -9.79
CA CYS A 97 -7.45 -22.13 -10.52
C CYS A 97 -7.77 -23.62 -10.78
N LEU A 98 -6.78 -24.51 -10.65
CA LEU A 98 -6.92 -25.96 -10.79
C LEU A 98 -6.93 -26.72 -9.45
N ALA A 99 -6.79 -26.03 -8.32
CA ALA A 99 -6.80 -26.68 -7.02
C ALA A 99 -8.23 -27.02 -6.59
N LYS A 100 -8.61 -28.31 -6.70
CA LYS A 100 -9.81 -28.84 -6.06
C LYS A 100 -9.71 -28.66 -4.55
N GLY A 101 -10.38 -27.64 -4.02
CA GLY A 101 -10.51 -27.45 -2.57
C GLY A 101 -11.65 -28.32 -2.03
N LYS A 102 -11.55 -28.78 -0.78
CA LYS A 102 -12.67 -29.43 -0.05
C LYS A 102 -13.91 -28.54 0.14
N ASP A 103 -13.85 -27.29 -0.32
CA ASP A 103 -14.91 -26.26 -0.27
C ASP A 103 -15.74 -26.22 -1.57
N GLU A 104 -15.90 -27.34 -2.30
CA GLU A 104 -16.67 -27.42 -3.55
C GLU A 104 -18.12 -26.91 -3.36
N HIS A 105 -18.65 -26.99 -2.15
CA HIS A 105 -19.99 -26.49 -1.81
C HIS A 105 -20.15 -24.97 -1.98
N GLN A 106 -19.09 -24.16 -1.85
CA GLN A 106 -19.21 -22.71 -1.95
C GLN A 106 -19.57 -22.23 -3.37
N PHE A 107 -19.17 -23.01 -4.38
CA PHE A 107 -19.48 -22.74 -5.79
C PHE A 107 -20.51 -23.72 -6.37
N SER A 108 -21.16 -24.52 -5.53
CA SER A 108 -22.28 -25.35 -5.97
C SER A 108 -23.44 -24.46 -6.44
N VAL A 109 -24.16 -24.92 -7.47
CA VAL A 109 -25.30 -24.20 -8.06
C VAL A 109 -26.35 -23.84 -7.00
N ASP A 110 -26.61 -24.75 -6.06
CA ASP A 110 -27.61 -24.55 -5.00
C ASP A 110 -27.22 -23.43 -4.03
N VAL A 111 -25.94 -23.34 -3.66
CA VAL A 111 -25.44 -22.30 -2.75
C VAL A 111 -25.40 -20.94 -3.44
N LEU A 112 -25.00 -20.91 -4.71
CA LEU A 112 -25.02 -19.68 -5.52
C LEU A 112 -26.45 -19.17 -5.73
N THR A 113 -27.40 -20.05 -6.02
CA THR A 113 -28.82 -19.71 -6.17
C THR A 113 -29.39 -19.13 -4.87
N LYS A 114 -29.17 -19.79 -3.72
CA LYS A 114 -29.60 -19.28 -2.40
C LYS A 114 -28.98 -17.92 -2.08
N ARG A 115 -27.69 -17.73 -2.41
CA ARG A 115 -26.99 -16.47 -2.17
C ARG A 115 -27.51 -15.34 -3.06
N TYR A 116 -27.79 -15.62 -4.33
CA TYR A 116 -28.36 -14.67 -5.29
C TYR A 116 -29.76 -14.21 -4.88
N LEU A 117 -30.60 -15.12 -4.40
CA LEU A 117 -31.94 -14.78 -3.90
C LEU A 117 -31.89 -13.96 -2.60
N LYS A 118 -30.92 -14.24 -1.71
CA LYS A 118 -30.77 -13.51 -0.44
C LYS A 118 -30.18 -12.11 -0.64
N GLN A 119 -29.27 -11.97 -1.59
CA GLN A 119 -28.64 -10.70 -1.93
C GLN A 119 -28.48 -10.69 -3.45
N PRO A 120 -29.32 -9.95 -4.20
CA PRO A 120 -29.14 -9.84 -5.64
C PRO A 120 -27.78 -9.18 -5.88
N MET A 121 -26.79 -10.00 -6.25
CA MET A 121 -25.49 -9.46 -6.65
C MET A 121 -25.72 -8.68 -7.93
N TYR A 122 -25.48 -7.37 -7.87
CA TYR A 122 -25.29 -6.60 -9.08
C TYR A 122 -24.06 -7.17 -9.77
N PRO A 123 -24.16 -7.58 -11.05
CA PRO A 123 -23.00 -8.06 -11.76
C PRO A 123 -22.06 -6.87 -11.99
N LEU A 124 -21.14 -6.68 -11.05
CA LEU A 124 -20.04 -5.74 -11.16
C LEU A 124 -19.24 -6.10 -12.42
N HIS A 125 -19.16 -5.15 -13.35
CA HIS A 125 -18.50 -5.25 -14.67
C HIS A 125 -19.25 -6.00 -15.78
N TRP A 126 -20.52 -6.39 -15.62
CA TRP A 126 -21.33 -6.74 -16.79
C TRP A 126 -21.82 -5.50 -17.50
N GLN A 127 -21.47 -5.39 -18.78
CA GLN A 127 -22.07 -4.41 -19.69
C GLN A 127 -23.48 -4.90 -20.02
N VAL A 128 -24.47 -4.42 -19.28
CA VAL A 128 -25.88 -4.70 -19.58
C VAL A 128 -26.25 -3.90 -20.82
N MET A 129 -26.34 -4.57 -21.96
CA MET A 129 -26.90 -4.01 -23.19
C MET A 129 -28.40 -3.82 -22.99
N ARG A 130 -28.91 -2.60 -23.16
CA ARG A 130 -30.36 -2.36 -23.22
C ARG A 130 -30.73 -1.98 -24.65
N ASP A 131 -31.78 -2.62 -25.14
CA ASP A 131 -32.39 -2.29 -26.42
C ASP A 131 -33.32 -1.09 -26.22
N PHE A 132 -33.17 -0.07 -27.06
CA PHE A 132 -34.07 1.07 -27.11
C PHE A 132 -34.63 1.23 -28.52
N ASP A 133 -35.91 1.62 -28.60
CA ASP A 133 -36.53 1.97 -29.87
C ASP A 133 -36.23 3.44 -30.17
N ILE A 134 -35.35 3.68 -31.14
CA ILE A 134 -35.08 5.04 -31.62
C ILE A 134 -36.04 5.37 -32.76
N ARG A 135 -36.77 6.47 -32.61
CA ARG A 135 -37.51 7.10 -33.72
C ARG A 135 -36.54 7.96 -34.53
N THR A 136 -36.21 7.54 -35.75
CA THR A 136 -35.49 8.41 -36.69
C THR A 136 -36.42 9.46 -37.28
N LYS A 137 -35.87 10.57 -37.79
CA LYS A 137 -36.64 11.71 -38.34
C LYS A 137 -37.60 11.33 -39.49
N ALA A 138 -37.41 10.15 -40.10
CA ALA A 138 -38.29 9.59 -41.13
C ALA A 138 -39.46 8.76 -40.58
N GLY A 139 -39.70 8.75 -39.25
CA GLY A 139 -40.80 8.02 -38.62
C GLY A 139 -40.57 6.51 -38.46
N VAL A 140 -39.41 6.00 -38.86
CA VAL A 140 -39.06 4.57 -38.71
C VAL A 140 -38.49 4.33 -37.31
N SER A 141 -39.09 3.39 -36.58
CA SER A 141 -38.56 2.90 -35.31
C SER A 141 -37.51 1.82 -35.58
N LYS A 142 -36.27 2.04 -35.17
CA LYS A 142 -35.21 1.03 -35.24
C LYS A 142 -34.77 0.66 -33.82
N ARG A 143 -34.67 -0.65 -33.56
CA ARG A 143 -34.15 -1.17 -32.30
C ARG A 143 -32.63 -1.10 -32.33
N GLU A 144 -32.05 -0.29 -31.44
CA GLU A 144 -30.61 -0.17 -31.32
C GLU A 144 -30.19 -0.41 -29.87
N SER A 145 -29.11 -1.18 -29.71
CA SER A 145 -28.60 -1.60 -28.41
C SER A 145 -27.48 -0.67 -27.98
N PHE A 146 -27.65 0.06 -26.88
CA PHE A 146 -26.64 0.98 -26.34
C PHE A 146 -25.98 0.43 -25.08
N ARG A 147 -24.72 0.81 -24.87
CA ARG A 147 -24.04 0.62 -23.58
C ARG A 147 -24.61 1.64 -22.57
N GLY A 148 -25.32 1.15 -21.56
CA GLY A 148 -25.69 1.99 -20.41
C GLY A 148 -24.46 2.26 -19.55
N THR A 149 -24.20 3.53 -19.25
CA THR A 149 -23.28 3.97 -18.17
C THR A 149 -23.91 3.75 -16.81
#